data_AF-A0A1F8XQC8-F1
#
_entry.id   AF-A0A1F8XQC8-F1
#
_cell.length_a   1.000
_cell.length_b   1.000
_cell.length_c   1.000
_cell.angle_alpha   90.00
_cell.angle_beta   90.00
_cell.angle_gamma   90.00
#
_symmetry.space_group_name_H-M   'P 1'
#
loop_
_entity.id
_entity.type
_entity.pdbx_description
1 polymer ?
#
loop_
_entity_poly.entity_id
_entity_poly.type
_entity_poly.pdbx_seq_one_letter_code
_entity_poly.pdbx_strand_id
1 'polypeptide(L)'
;MADGIDVRIDDSEVQRLLDKVSERASDMTPAMRVIGEIAKVSIIKNFEVGGRYSEPGSWRGGSNRWQPLALATVLGGFRKKAVLTKRGRYKKPFMDRLRDGNRKVLIKERHLMGSITSNPTSNSVEVGTNKEYAAIHNFGGEAGRKSKRVTIPARPFLVLQDEDLKEIKETLENHLTGGS
;
A
#
# COMPACT_ATOMS: atom_id res chain seq x y z
N MET A 1 10.20 8.17 -70.49
CA MET A 1 9.34 8.33 -69.29
C MET A 1 9.41 7.00 -68.59
N ALA A 2 9.99 6.94 -67.38
CA ALA A 2 10.14 5.67 -66.68
C ALA A 2 8.78 5.29 -66.07
N ASP A 3 8.23 4.15 -66.47
CA ASP A 3 7.03 3.57 -65.87
C ASP A 3 7.35 3.17 -64.43
N GLY A 4 6.91 3.99 -63.49
CA GLY A 4 7.03 3.72 -62.05
C GLY A 4 5.90 2.82 -61.57
N ILE A 5 6.21 1.95 -60.61
CA ILE A 5 5.20 1.16 -59.90
C ILE A 5 4.58 2.04 -58.81
N ASP A 6 3.26 2.24 -58.83
CA ASP A 6 2.49 2.90 -57.78
C ASP A 6 1.80 1.85 -56.90
N VAL A 7 2.00 1.92 -55.59
CA VAL A 7 1.37 1.03 -54.59
C VAL A 7 0.56 1.88 -53.64
N ARG A 8 -0.76 1.64 -53.58
CA ARG A 8 -1.67 2.21 -52.58
C ARG A 8 -1.94 1.19 -51.49
N ILE A 9 -1.82 1.61 -50.24
CA ILE A 9 -2.12 0.82 -49.04
C ILE A 9 -3.38 1.42 -48.40
N ASP A 10 -4.36 0.58 -48.07
CA ASP A 10 -5.53 0.97 -47.27
C ASP A 10 -5.19 0.82 -45.78
N ASP A 11 -5.18 1.95 -45.06
CA ASP A 11 -4.89 2.01 -43.62
C ASP A 11 -6.16 2.23 -42.78
N SER A 12 -7.36 2.10 -43.36
CA SER A 12 -8.62 2.40 -42.67
C SER A 12 -8.84 1.57 -41.39
N GLU A 13 -8.34 0.34 -41.35
CA GLU A 13 -8.36 -0.49 -40.14
C GLU A 13 -7.44 0.06 -39.04
N VAL A 14 -6.25 0.52 -39.42
CA VAL A 14 -5.29 1.12 -38.48
C VAL A 14 -5.88 2.39 -37.89
N GLN A 15 -6.49 3.26 -38.71
CA GLN A 15 -7.15 4.48 -38.23
C GLN A 15 -8.29 4.16 -37.24
N ARG A 16 -9.13 3.17 -37.55
CA ARG A 16 -10.19 2.71 -36.63
C ARG A 16 -9.65 2.20 -35.29
N LEU A 17 -8.50 1.53 -35.28
CA LEU A 17 -7.87 1.08 -34.03
C LEU A 17 -7.28 2.25 -33.24
N LEU A 18 -6.62 3.19 -33.91
CA LEU A 18 -6.09 4.41 -33.28
C LEU A 18 -7.20 5.26 -32.66
N ASP A 19 -8.34 5.41 -33.33
CA ASP A 19 -9.50 6.14 -32.81
C ASP A 19 -10.02 5.51 -31.51
N LYS A 20 -10.13 4.17 -31.46
CA LYS A 20 -10.55 3.45 -30.24
C LYS A 20 -9.58 3.65 -29.09
N VAL A 21 -8.27 3.58 -29.35
CA VAL A 21 -7.26 3.81 -28.32
C VAL A 21 -7.32 5.26 -27.84
N SER A 22 -7.45 6.23 -28.76
CA SER A 22 -7.58 7.66 -28.46
C SER A 22 -8.81 7.95 -27.61
N GLU A 23 -9.97 7.37 -27.96
CA GLU A 23 -11.21 7.50 -27.18
C GLU A 23 -11.02 6.98 -25.75
N ARG A 24 -10.43 5.80 -25.57
CA ARG A 24 -10.21 5.23 -24.23
C ARG A 24 -9.14 5.98 -23.44
N ALA A 25 -8.12 6.50 -24.11
CA ALA A 25 -7.12 7.36 -23.50
C ALA A 25 -7.70 8.71 -23.06
N SER A 26 -8.77 9.18 -23.72
CA SER A 26 -9.44 10.44 -23.37
C SER A 26 -10.26 10.35 -22.07
N ASP A 27 -10.77 9.16 -21.72
CA ASP A 27 -11.39 8.89 -20.42
C ASP A 27 -10.78 7.66 -19.73
N MET A 28 -9.75 7.90 -18.94
CA MET A 28 -9.13 6.85 -18.10
C MET A 28 -9.83 6.68 -16.75
N THR A 29 -10.94 7.39 -16.47
CA THR A 29 -11.65 7.31 -15.19
C THR A 29 -11.96 5.86 -14.77
N PRO A 30 -12.40 4.95 -15.68
CA PRO A 30 -12.62 3.55 -15.33
C PRO A 30 -11.34 2.84 -14.86
N ALA A 31 -10.23 3.00 -15.58
CA ALA A 31 -8.94 2.42 -15.21
C ALA A 31 -8.42 3.01 -13.88
N MET A 32 -8.52 4.32 -13.71
CA MET A 32 -8.07 5.02 -12.49
C MET A 32 -8.85 4.57 -11.25
N ARG A 33 -10.15 4.28 -11.37
CA ARG A 33 -10.93 3.68 -10.26
C ARG A 33 -10.38 2.34 -9.83
N VAL A 34 -10.07 1.46 -10.79
CA VAL A 34 -9.50 0.13 -10.50
C VAL A 34 -8.11 0.27 -9.88
N ILE A 35 -7.25 1.11 -10.45
CA ILE A 35 -5.91 1.42 -9.92
C ILE A 35 -5.98 1.93 -8.46
N GLY A 36 -6.95 2.78 -8.16
CA GLY A 36 -7.16 3.27 -6.80
C GLY A 36 -7.55 2.19 -5.80
N GLU A 37 -8.39 1.24 -6.20
CA GLU A 37 -8.70 0.10 -5.34
C GLU A 37 -7.50 -0.85 -5.18
N ILE A 38 -6.73 -1.11 -6.24
CA ILE A 38 -5.47 -1.89 -6.16
C ILE A 38 -4.54 -1.25 -5.11
N ALA A 39 -4.26 0.05 -5.25
CA ALA A 39 -3.37 0.76 -4.34
C ALA A 39 -3.89 0.77 -2.89
N LYS A 40 -5.20 0.95 -2.69
CA LYS A 40 -5.83 0.90 -1.37
C LYS A 40 -5.77 -0.49 -0.74
N VAL A 41 -6.06 -1.56 -1.50
CA VAL A 41 -5.96 -2.95 -1.05
C VAL A 41 -4.51 -3.29 -0.68
N SER A 42 -3.57 -2.87 -1.51
CA SER A 42 -2.13 -2.94 -1.26
C SER A 42 -1.74 -2.25 0.07
N ILE A 43 -2.22 -1.03 0.32
CA ILE A 43 -1.96 -0.32 1.57
C ILE A 43 -2.57 -1.06 2.76
N ILE A 44 -3.81 -1.57 2.65
CA ILE A 44 -4.42 -2.39 3.71
C ILE A 44 -3.56 -3.62 4.02
N LYS A 45 -3.07 -4.31 2.99
CA LYS A 45 -2.16 -5.45 3.13
C LYS A 45 -0.88 -5.06 3.89
N ASN A 46 -0.33 -3.87 3.66
CA ASN A 46 0.81 -3.36 4.44
C ASN A 46 0.52 -3.37 5.95
N PHE A 47 -0.65 -2.86 6.38
CA PHE A 47 -1.03 -2.96 7.78
C PHE A 47 -1.08 -4.41 8.24
N GLU A 48 -1.81 -5.27 7.52
CA GLU A 48 -2.07 -6.63 7.93
C GLU A 48 -0.82 -7.49 8.14
N VAL A 49 0.25 -7.24 7.38
CA VAL A 49 1.51 -7.98 7.52
C VAL A 49 2.55 -7.28 8.41
N GLY A 50 2.22 -6.12 9.00
CA GLY A 50 3.16 -5.33 9.82
C GLY A 50 4.22 -4.62 8.97
N GLY A 51 3.76 -4.04 7.86
CA GLY A 51 4.47 -3.38 6.76
C GLY A 51 5.07 -4.35 5.73
N ARG A 52 5.32 -3.84 4.52
CA ARG A 52 6.04 -4.51 3.42
C ARG A 52 7.30 -3.72 3.05
N TYR A 53 8.31 -4.40 2.52
CA TYR A 53 9.70 -3.93 2.50
C TYR A 53 10.38 -4.19 1.18
N SER A 54 11.27 -3.28 0.84
CA SER A 54 12.12 -3.32 -0.33
C SER A 54 13.37 -2.51 0.02
N GLU A 55 13.74 -1.53 -0.81
CA GLU A 55 14.91 -0.69 -0.62
C GLU A 55 14.63 0.50 0.32
N PRO A 56 15.51 0.80 1.30
CA PRO A 56 15.32 1.93 2.19
C PRO A 56 15.15 3.26 1.42
N GLY A 57 14.09 4.01 1.76
CA GLY A 57 13.74 5.28 1.09
C GLY A 57 12.92 5.12 -0.19
N SER A 58 12.67 3.90 -0.65
CA SER A 58 11.83 3.62 -1.82
C SER A 58 10.34 3.80 -1.52
N TRP A 59 9.57 4.18 -2.54
CA TRP A 59 8.11 4.08 -2.52
C TRP A 59 7.63 2.63 -2.38
N ARG A 60 8.54 1.66 -2.58
CA ARG A 60 8.37 0.24 -2.29
C ARG A 60 8.48 -0.15 -0.82
N GLY A 61 8.71 0.82 0.05
CA GLY A 61 8.85 0.61 1.49
C GLY A 61 10.29 0.40 1.93
N GLY A 62 10.48 0.44 3.25
CA GLY A 62 11.82 0.46 3.85
C GLY A 62 12.53 -0.89 3.87
N SER A 63 13.61 -0.99 4.64
CA SER A 63 14.47 -2.19 4.70
C SER A 63 13.99 -3.31 5.63
N ASN A 64 13.04 -3.08 6.54
CA ASN A 64 12.70 -4.02 7.62
C ASN A 64 11.29 -3.89 8.18
N ARG A 65 10.69 -5.03 8.61
CA ARG A 65 9.44 -5.14 9.42
C ARG A 65 9.30 -4.02 10.46
N TRP A 66 8.09 -3.47 10.60
CA TRP A 66 7.81 -2.41 11.55
C TRP A 66 8.23 -2.89 12.93
N GLN A 67 8.98 -2.06 13.63
CA GLN A 67 9.47 -2.42 14.95
C GLN A 67 8.31 -2.87 15.85
N PRO A 68 8.43 -4.05 16.50
CA PRO A 68 7.37 -4.57 17.35
C PRO A 68 7.14 -3.62 18.53
N LEU A 69 5.94 -3.67 19.09
CA LEU A 69 5.63 -2.92 20.31
C LEU A 69 6.56 -3.34 21.45
N ALA A 70 6.98 -2.38 22.27
CA ALA A 70 7.76 -2.66 23.46
C ALA A 70 7.07 -3.71 24.34
N LEU A 71 7.84 -4.65 24.90
CA LEU A 71 7.32 -5.77 25.67
C LEU A 71 6.43 -5.30 26.84
N ALA A 72 6.80 -4.21 27.51
CA ALA A 72 5.99 -3.60 28.56
C ALA A 72 4.59 -3.18 28.07
N THR A 73 4.48 -2.58 26.89
CA THR A 73 3.20 -2.21 26.26
C THR A 73 2.40 -3.46 25.88
N VAL A 74 3.08 -4.51 25.42
CA VAL A 74 2.40 -5.79 25.13
C VAL A 74 1.82 -6.38 26.40
N LEU A 75 2.61 -6.46 27.46
CA LEU A 75 2.25 -7.03 28.75
C LEU A 75 1.18 -6.23 29.50
N GLY A 76 1.17 -4.89 29.36
CA GLY A 76 0.21 -4.02 30.04
C GLY A 76 -1.26 -4.33 29.72
N GLY A 77 -1.53 -4.96 28.56
CA GLY A 77 -2.88 -5.39 28.18
C GLY A 77 -3.29 -6.78 28.67
N PHE A 78 -2.43 -7.47 29.44
CA PHE A 78 -2.72 -8.81 29.96
C PHE A 78 -2.61 -8.86 31.48
N ARG A 79 -3.52 -9.59 32.13
CA ARG A 79 -3.37 -9.89 33.57
C ARG A 79 -2.13 -10.75 33.80
N LYS A 80 -1.35 -10.49 34.86
CA LYS A 80 -0.14 -11.27 35.20
C LYS A 80 -0.36 -12.79 35.14
N LYS A 81 -1.49 -13.30 35.65
CA LYS A 81 -1.86 -14.73 35.62
C LYS A 81 -2.08 -15.32 34.22
N ALA A 82 -2.43 -14.49 33.24
CA ALA A 82 -2.59 -14.91 31.86
C ALA A 82 -1.23 -15.16 31.19
N VAL A 83 -0.21 -14.39 31.58
CA VAL A 83 1.10 -14.32 30.92
C VAL A 83 2.19 -15.12 31.64
N LEU A 84 2.16 -15.12 32.96
CA LEU A 84 3.18 -15.72 33.81
C LEU A 84 2.71 -17.07 34.37
N THR A 85 3.66 -17.98 34.54
CA THR A 85 3.51 -19.20 35.32
C THR A 85 3.49 -18.87 36.82
N LYS A 86 3.06 -19.82 37.67
CA LYS A 86 3.12 -19.66 39.15
C LYS A 86 4.55 -19.40 39.67
N ARG A 87 5.58 -19.78 38.89
CA ARG A 87 7.01 -19.55 39.20
C ARG A 87 7.57 -18.25 38.62
N GLY A 88 6.72 -17.34 38.13
CA GLY A 88 7.12 -16.04 37.60
C GLY A 88 7.78 -16.05 36.21
N ARG A 89 7.88 -17.21 35.55
CA ARG A 89 8.37 -17.30 34.15
C ARG A 89 7.24 -17.05 33.16
N TYR A 90 7.54 -16.46 32.00
CA TYR A 90 6.58 -16.32 30.90
C TYR A 90 6.14 -17.69 30.37
N LYS A 91 4.84 -17.83 30.07
CA LYS A 91 4.30 -19.06 29.47
C LYS A 91 4.81 -19.20 28.02
N LYS A 92 5.21 -20.42 27.63
CA LYS A 92 5.68 -20.72 26.25
C LYS A 92 4.68 -20.27 25.17
N PRO A 93 3.36 -20.55 25.26
CA PRO A 93 2.39 -20.06 24.26
C PRO A 93 2.21 -18.53 24.21
N PHE A 94 2.63 -17.83 25.26
CA PHE A 94 2.65 -16.36 25.27
C PHE A 94 3.92 -15.83 24.60
N MET A 95 5.07 -16.44 24.87
CA MET A 95 6.34 -16.11 24.20
C MET A 95 6.29 -16.40 22.70
N ASP A 96 5.69 -17.51 22.29
CA ASP A 96 5.49 -17.84 20.87
C ASP A 96 4.61 -16.77 20.20
N ARG A 97 3.48 -16.40 20.81
CA ARG A 97 2.62 -15.31 20.30
C ARG A 97 3.32 -13.95 20.18
N LEU A 98 4.26 -13.66 21.08
CA LEU A 98 5.09 -12.45 21.01
C LEU A 98 6.06 -12.52 19.84
N ARG A 99 6.71 -13.66 19.65
CA ARG A 99 7.66 -13.90 18.55
C ARG A 99 6.98 -13.84 17.19
N ASP A 100 5.76 -14.36 17.10
CA ASP A 100 4.98 -14.43 15.86
C ASP A 100 4.29 -13.09 15.51
N GLY A 101 4.57 -12.01 16.25
CA GLY A 101 4.09 -10.66 15.90
C GLY A 101 2.58 -10.46 16.04
N ASN A 102 1.89 -11.30 16.83
CA ASN A 102 0.42 -11.38 16.84
C ASN A 102 -0.29 -10.15 17.46
N ARG A 103 0.45 -9.14 17.93
CA ARG A 103 -0.06 -7.76 18.07
C ARG A 103 0.41 -6.94 16.88
N LYS A 104 -0.44 -6.91 15.85
CA LYS A 104 -0.20 -6.10 14.65
C LYS A 104 -0.13 -4.62 15.01
N VAL A 105 1.04 -4.05 14.78
CA VAL A 105 1.33 -2.63 14.97
C VAL A 105 0.39 -1.81 14.09
N LEU A 106 -0.13 -0.68 14.61
CA LEU A 106 -1.13 0.20 13.96
C LEU A 106 -2.52 -0.40 13.69
N ILE A 107 -2.86 -1.59 14.21
CA ILE A 107 -4.18 -2.25 14.00
C ILE A 107 -4.93 -2.49 15.31
N LYS A 108 -4.74 -1.65 16.34
CA LYS A 108 -5.46 -1.85 17.62
C LYS A 108 -6.97 -1.78 17.44
N GLU A 109 -7.46 -0.67 16.90
CA GLU A 109 -8.89 -0.39 16.63
C GLU A 109 -9.16 -0.22 15.13
N ARG A 110 -8.14 -0.43 14.28
CA ARG A 110 -8.21 -0.28 12.82
C ARG A 110 -8.61 1.11 12.31
N HIS A 111 -8.70 2.13 13.15
CA HIS A 111 -9.09 3.49 12.71
C HIS A 111 -8.21 4.07 11.60
N LEU A 112 -6.89 3.89 11.67
CA LEU A 112 -5.99 4.38 10.62
C LEU A 112 -6.18 3.58 9.32
N MET A 113 -6.07 2.25 9.42
CA MET A 113 -6.23 1.34 8.28
C MET A 113 -7.61 1.47 7.60
N GLY A 114 -8.68 1.59 8.38
CA GLY A 114 -10.05 1.75 7.88
C GLY A 114 -10.38 3.17 7.39
N SER A 115 -9.46 4.12 7.56
CA SER A 115 -9.61 5.49 7.03
C SER A 115 -8.90 5.71 5.69
N ILE A 116 -8.32 4.66 5.10
CA ILE A 116 -7.65 4.76 3.81
C ILE A 116 -8.70 4.90 2.71
N THR A 117 -8.59 5.97 1.93
CA THR A 117 -9.49 6.30 0.82
C THR A 117 -8.71 6.48 -0.48
N SER A 118 -9.34 6.15 -1.58
CA SER A 118 -8.88 6.33 -2.96
C SER A 118 -9.77 7.36 -3.67
N ASN A 119 -9.17 8.36 -4.30
CA ASN A 119 -9.86 9.41 -5.05
C ASN A 119 -9.30 9.44 -6.48
N PRO A 120 -9.93 8.71 -7.43
CA PRO A 120 -9.51 8.69 -8.82
C PRO A 120 -10.06 9.89 -9.60
N THR A 121 -9.21 10.47 -10.46
CA THR A 121 -9.58 11.44 -11.52
C THR A 121 -9.49 10.76 -12.89
N SER A 122 -9.70 11.52 -13.97
CA SER A 122 -9.53 11.03 -15.34
C SER A 122 -8.07 10.77 -15.74
N ASN A 123 -7.08 11.16 -14.94
CA ASN A 123 -5.66 11.06 -15.28
C ASN A 123 -4.73 10.78 -14.09
N SER A 124 -5.27 10.63 -12.89
CA SER A 124 -4.50 10.43 -11.67
C SER A 124 -5.33 9.72 -10.61
N VAL A 125 -4.66 9.24 -9.57
CA VAL A 125 -5.33 8.67 -8.40
C VAL A 125 -4.60 9.13 -7.15
N GLU A 126 -5.35 9.68 -6.20
CA GLU A 126 -4.84 10.00 -4.87
C GLU A 126 -5.27 8.91 -3.87
N VAL A 127 -4.33 8.38 -3.08
CA VAL A 127 -4.62 7.40 -2.04
C VAL A 127 -3.98 7.83 -0.73
N GLY A 128 -4.77 7.87 0.34
CA GLY A 128 -4.29 8.41 1.61
C GLY A 128 -5.31 8.31 2.74
N THR A 129 -5.14 9.13 3.77
CA THR A 129 -6.01 9.19 4.95
C THR A 129 -6.11 10.63 5.45
N ASN A 130 -7.24 10.95 6.08
CA ASN A 130 -7.46 12.24 6.75
C ASN A 130 -7.00 12.27 8.22
N LYS A 131 -6.33 11.22 8.71
CA LYS A 131 -5.85 11.17 10.10
C LYS A 131 -4.56 11.94 10.25
N GLU A 132 -4.56 13.05 10.98
CA GLU A 132 -3.37 13.88 11.22
C GLU A 132 -2.17 13.09 11.79
N TYR A 133 -2.45 12.17 12.72
CA TYR A 133 -1.43 11.31 13.33
C TYR A 133 -0.83 10.27 12.34
N ALA A 134 -1.38 10.12 11.15
CA ALA A 134 -0.87 9.23 10.11
C ALA A 134 0.55 9.62 9.68
N ALA A 135 0.83 10.93 9.57
CA ALA A 135 2.12 11.43 9.12
C ALA A 135 3.25 11.02 10.06
N ILE A 136 3.11 11.27 11.37
CA ILE A 136 4.12 10.88 12.37
C ILE A 136 4.30 9.36 12.46
N HIS A 137 3.27 8.58 12.14
CA HIS A 137 3.42 7.12 12.04
C HIS A 137 4.13 6.69 10.76
N ASN A 138 3.82 7.28 9.62
CA ASN A 138 4.41 6.93 8.33
C ASN A 138 5.91 7.26 8.31
N PHE A 139 6.25 8.49 8.67
CA PHE A 139 7.62 9.01 8.59
C PHE A 139 8.44 8.79 9.86
N GLY A 140 7.79 8.54 11.01
CA GLY A 140 8.46 8.56 12.30
C GLY A 140 8.83 9.98 12.73
N GLY A 141 9.44 10.12 13.90
CA GLY A 141 9.88 11.41 14.43
C GLY A 141 9.63 11.55 15.93
N GLU A 142 9.84 12.74 16.46
CA GLU A 142 9.60 13.04 17.88
C GLU A 142 8.12 13.37 18.13
N ALA A 143 7.56 12.78 19.18
CA ALA A 143 6.22 13.09 19.65
C ALA A 143 6.17 13.23 21.17
N GLY A 144 5.10 13.86 21.68
CA GLY A 144 4.88 14.05 23.10
C GLY A 144 5.10 15.48 23.58
N ARG A 145 4.89 15.70 24.87
CA ARG A 145 5.03 17.02 25.50
C ARG A 145 6.50 17.39 25.68
N LYS A 146 6.81 18.68 25.84
CA LYS A 146 8.18 19.22 25.98
C LYS A 146 9.06 18.45 26.98
N SER A 147 8.51 17.99 28.10
CA SER A 147 9.24 17.25 29.15
C SER A 147 9.26 15.73 28.99
N LYS A 148 8.55 15.18 28.00
CA LYS A 148 8.42 13.73 27.74
C LYS A 148 8.36 13.46 26.24
N ARG A 149 9.38 13.92 25.51
CA ARG A 149 9.53 13.59 24.09
C ARG A 149 9.91 12.11 23.94
N VAL A 150 9.32 11.46 22.96
CA VAL A 150 9.59 10.07 22.61
C VAL A 150 9.80 9.99 21.11
N THR A 151 10.85 9.29 20.69
CA THR A 151 11.10 9.00 19.28
C THR A 151 10.21 7.84 18.84
N ILE A 152 9.34 8.12 17.88
CA ILE A 152 8.50 7.14 17.21
C ILE A 152 9.25 6.64 15.97
N PRO A 153 9.48 5.32 15.82
CA PRO A 153 10.09 4.78 14.61
C PRO A 153 9.11 4.91 13.43
N ALA A 154 9.68 5.11 12.24
CA ALA A 154 8.94 5.15 10.99
C ALA A 154 8.22 3.82 10.72
N ARG A 155 6.97 3.91 10.25
CA ARG A 155 6.14 2.78 9.85
C ARG A 155 5.52 3.11 8.50
N PRO A 156 6.30 3.10 7.41
CA PRO A 156 5.80 3.45 6.10
C PRO A 156 4.72 2.45 5.69
N PHE A 157 3.48 2.94 5.55
CA PHE A 157 2.32 2.13 5.15
C PHE A 157 1.74 2.56 3.80
N LEU A 158 2.05 3.76 3.32
CA LEU A 158 1.69 4.26 1.99
C LEU A 158 2.70 3.81 0.94
N VAL A 159 2.94 2.49 0.87
CA VAL A 159 3.95 1.90 -0.02
C VAL A 159 3.29 0.87 -0.92
N LEU A 160 3.72 0.81 -2.17
CA LEU A 160 3.24 -0.18 -3.15
C LEU A 160 4.37 -1.16 -3.46
N GLN A 161 4.07 -2.38 -3.86
CA GLN A 161 5.08 -3.38 -4.22
C GLN A 161 5.09 -3.61 -5.72
N ASP A 162 6.08 -4.37 -6.20
CA ASP A 162 6.18 -4.71 -7.62
C ASP A 162 4.97 -5.52 -8.11
N GLU A 163 4.35 -6.35 -7.25
CA GLU A 163 3.11 -7.04 -7.62
C GLU A 163 1.96 -6.07 -7.91
N ASP A 164 1.89 -4.95 -7.18
CA ASP A 164 0.83 -3.95 -7.35
C ASP A 164 1.05 -3.15 -8.65
N LEU A 165 2.32 -2.84 -8.99
CA LEU A 165 2.65 -2.21 -10.27
C LEU A 165 2.29 -3.08 -11.46
N LYS A 166 2.49 -4.39 -11.34
CA LYS A 166 2.13 -5.34 -12.39
C LYS A 166 0.62 -5.28 -12.64
N GLU A 167 -0.18 -5.33 -11.58
CA GLU A 167 -1.64 -5.25 -11.68
C GLU A 167 -2.14 -3.90 -12.23
N ILE A 168 -1.48 -2.80 -11.85
CA ILE A 168 -1.74 -1.47 -12.41
C ILE A 168 -1.43 -1.43 -13.91
N LYS A 169 -0.29 -1.98 -14.32
CA LYS A 169 0.10 -2.05 -15.73
C LYS A 169 -0.91 -2.85 -16.54
N GLU A 170 -1.28 -4.04 -16.07
CA GLU A 170 -2.28 -4.89 -16.71
C GLU A 170 -3.63 -4.17 -16.82
N THR A 171 -4.04 -3.42 -15.78
CA THR A 171 -5.27 -2.61 -15.80
C THR A 171 -5.23 -1.54 -16.89
N LEU A 172 -4.11 -0.83 -17.03
CA LEU A 172 -3.94 0.19 -18.06
C LEU A 172 -3.94 -0.41 -19.47
N GLU A 173 -3.19 -1.49 -19.67
CA GLU A 173 -3.11 -2.19 -20.96
C GLU A 173 -4.50 -2.68 -21.38
N ASN A 174 -5.23 -3.35 -20.48
CA ASN A 174 -6.57 -3.84 -20.74
C ASN A 174 -7.55 -2.70 -21.06
N HIS A 175 -7.47 -1.58 -20.34
CA HIS A 175 -8.33 -0.43 -20.61
C HIS A 175 -8.05 0.16 -22.00
N LEU A 176 -6.79 0.34 -22.37
CA LEU A 176 -6.43 0.94 -23.66
C LEU A 176 -6.76 0.03 -24.85
N THR A 177 -6.48 -1.27 -24.73
CA THR A 177 -6.73 -2.25 -25.82
C THR A 177 -8.19 -2.68 -25.89
N GLY A 178 -8.95 -2.52 -24.81
CA GLY A 178 -10.36 -2.92 -24.71
C GLY A 178 -10.58 -4.32 -24.15
N GLY A 179 -9.54 -4.93 -23.58
CA GLY A 179 -9.52 -6.32 -23.11
C GLY A 179 -9.48 -7.31 -24.28
N SER A 180 -8.62 -8.32 -24.17
CA SER A 180 -8.61 -9.47 -25.10
C SER A 180 -9.76 -10.42 -24.82
#